data_AF-A0A2V8VMF8-F1
#
_entry.id   AF-A0A2V8VMF8-F1
#
_cell.length_a   1.000
_cell.length_b   1.000
_cell.length_c   1.000
_cell.angle_alpha   90.00
_cell.angle_beta   90.00
_cell.angle_gamma   90.00
#
_symmetry.space_group_name_H-M   'P 1'
#
loop_
_entity.id
_entity.type
_entity.pdbx_description
1 polymer ?
#
loop_
_entity_poly.entity_id
_entity_poly.type
_entity_poly.pdbx_seq_one_letter_code
_entity_poly.pdbx_strand_id
1 'polypeptide(L)'
;MNKDQVQFLVSGILFGFLVGYIIAYAVHEPKVVQQAAPVPAAGNMGMGQSVPQAGGSPAGDSGGGAGGGSERMMAQVFQEIGALKAALEKDPKDIPALLRLANMYHDARKFEEAVQYYKRALEVRPKDVDARTDMGICLYEMGMADDAIAQFRTSLSYDPKHWQTWLNLGIVALSSKNDTRTATEAFGKVEELNPGFKDLPMLKDALKKASAGPGRQAS
;
A
#
# COMPACT_ATOMS: atom_id res chain seq x y z
N MET A 1 19.84 -5.17 20.18
CA MET A 1 18.49 -4.78 19.73
C MET A 1 17.61 -4.69 20.96
N ASN A 2 17.10 -3.51 21.28
CA ASN A 2 16.47 -3.24 22.58
C ASN A 2 14.98 -3.63 22.54
N LYS A 3 14.37 -3.88 23.71
CA LYS A 3 12.95 -4.28 23.80
C LYS A 3 12.02 -3.31 23.08
N ASP A 4 12.33 -2.02 23.14
CA ASP A 4 11.53 -0.94 22.54
C ASP A 4 11.54 -1.00 20.99
N GLN A 5 12.64 -1.42 20.39
CA GLN A 5 12.72 -1.62 18.93
C GLN A 5 12.01 -2.90 18.49
N VAL A 6 12.00 -3.96 19.31
CA VAL A 6 11.20 -5.16 19.04
C VAL A 6 9.70 -4.84 19.18
N GLN A 7 9.30 -4.03 20.16
CA GLN A 7 7.91 -3.57 20.28
C GLN A 7 7.48 -2.69 19.10
N PHE A 8 8.31 -1.75 18.64
CA PHE A 8 8.03 -0.96 17.42
C PHE A 8 7.88 -1.83 16.16
N LEU A 9 8.69 -2.88 16.03
CA LEU A 9 8.61 -3.79 14.88
C LEU A 9 7.32 -4.62 14.93
N VAL A 10 6.97 -5.16 16.11
CA VAL A 10 5.75 -5.97 16.29
C VAL A 10 4.48 -5.12 16.16
N SER A 11 4.47 -3.87 16.66
CA SER A 11 3.32 -2.97 16.50
C SER A 11 3.12 -2.51 15.07
N GLY A 12 4.19 -2.21 14.33
CA GLY A 12 4.11 -1.85 12.90
C GLY A 12 3.54 -2.99 12.03
N ILE A 13 3.96 -4.23 12.30
CA ILE A 13 3.45 -5.42 11.59
C ILE A 13 1.95 -5.62 11.91
N LEU A 14 1.56 -5.57 13.19
CA LEU A 14 0.15 -5.69 13.60
C LEU A 14 -0.74 -4.57 13.03
N PHE A 15 -0.22 -3.34 12.94
CA PHE A 15 -0.94 -2.20 12.35
C PHE A 15 -1.24 -2.43 10.86
N GLY A 16 -0.27 -2.90 10.08
CA GLY A 16 -0.48 -3.27 8.68
C GLY A 16 -1.51 -4.39 8.49
N PHE A 17 -1.49 -5.41 9.35
CA PHE A 17 -2.51 -6.47 9.34
C PHE A 17 -3.91 -5.94 9.69
N LEU A 18 -4.04 -5.05 10.68
CA LEU A 18 -5.35 -4.53 11.12
C LEU A 18 -5.98 -3.58 10.09
N VAL A 19 -5.20 -2.66 9.51
CA VAL A 19 -5.67 -1.76 8.44
C VAL A 19 -6.04 -2.56 7.18
N GLY A 20 -5.21 -3.55 6.81
CA GLY A 20 -5.47 -4.46 5.69
C GLY A 20 -6.76 -5.28 5.87
N TYR A 21 -7.02 -5.75 7.10
CA TYR A 21 -8.22 -6.52 7.47
C TYR A 21 -9.50 -5.69 7.43
N ILE A 22 -9.49 -4.46 7.96
CA ILE A 22 -10.68 -3.59 8.00
C ILE A 22 -11.08 -3.13 6.58
N ILE A 23 -10.11 -2.79 5.73
CA ILE A 23 -10.42 -2.43 4.33
C ILE A 23 -10.93 -3.64 3.54
N ALA A 24 -10.44 -4.86 3.81
CA ALA A 24 -10.99 -6.07 3.21
C ALA A 24 -12.46 -6.31 3.61
N TYR A 25 -12.83 -6.02 4.87
CA TYR A 25 -14.20 -6.11 5.36
C TYR A 25 -15.12 -5.00 4.80
N ALA A 26 -14.59 -3.81 4.51
CA ALA A 26 -15.39 -2.68 4.00
C ALA A 26 -15.67 -2.74 2.48
N VAL A 27 -14.99 -3.61 1.73
CA VAL A 27 -15.14 -3.73 0.26
C VAL A 27 -15.91 -5.00 -0.15
N HIS A 28 -15.98 -6.01 0.73
CA HIS A 28 -16.83 -7.19 0.52
C HIS A 28 -18.28 -6.93 0.94
N GLU A 29 -19.01 -6.15 0.14
CA GLU A 29 -20.47 -6.35 0.09
C GLU A 29 -20.76 -7.71 -0.56
N PRO A 30 -21.41 -8.66 0.14
CA PRO A 30 -21.94 -9.84 -0.52
C PRO A 30 -23.03 -9.36 -1.48
N LYS A 31 -22.81 -9.51 -2.79
CA LYS A 31 -23.81 -9.19 -3.82
C LYS A 31 -25.06 -10.03 -3.61
N VAL A 32 -26.03 -9.50 -2.87
CA VAL A 32 -27.38 -10.05 -2.79
C VAL A 32 -27.96 -9.90 -4.20
N VAL A 33 -28.06 -11.02 -4.91
CA VAL A 33 -28.69 -11.07 -6.22
C VAL A 33 -30.15 -10.70 -6.03
N GLN A 34 -30.49 -9.45 -6.37
CA GLN A 34 -31.86 -8.95 -6.30
C GLN A 34 -32.68 -9.55 -7.44
N GLN A 35 -33.11 -10.81 -7.28
CA GLN A 35 -34.07 -11.44 -8.18
C GLN A 35 -35.39 -10.65 -8.12
N ALA A 36 -35.89 -10.30 -9.30
CA ALA A 36 -37.13 -9.54 -9.44
C ALA A 36 -38.32 -10.33 -8.88
N ALA A 37 -39.13 -9.67 -8.05
CA ALA A 37 -40.33 -10.26 -7.48
C ALA A 37 -41.48 -10.36 -8.50
N PRO A 38 -42.22 -11.47 -8.54
CA PRO A 38 -43.61 -11.47 -8.99
C PRO A 38 -44.53 -11.07 -7.83
N VAL A 39 -45.43 -10.12 -8.05
CA VAL A 39 -46.46 -9.72 -7.08
C VAL A 39 -47.61 -10.73 -7.10
N PRO A 40 -48.13 -11.12 -5.92
CA PRO A 40 -49.59 -11.15 -5.76
C PRO A 40 -50.07 -10.50 -4.44
N ALA A 41 -51.38 -10.37 -4.29
CA ALA A 41 -52.03 -9.37 -3.43
C ALA A 41 -52.63 -9.89 -2.11
N ALA A 42 -53.04 -8.91 -1.29
CA ALA A 42 -54.04 -8.95 -0.20
C ALA A 42 -53.66 -9.64 1.14
N GLY A 43 -54.05 -9.00 2.27
CA GLY A 43 -54.03 -9.68 3.58
C GLY A 43 -53.91 -8.83 4.86
N ASN A 44 -54.91 -8.00 5.16
CA ASN A 44 -55.46 -7.69 6.51
C ASN A 44 -54.59 -7.34 7.76
N MET A 45 -54.92 -6.17 8.35
CA MET A 45 -55.18 -5.89 9.79
C MET A 45 -54.33 -6.49 10.94
N GLY A 46 -53.83 -5.61 11.84
CA GLY A 46 -53.46 -5.95 13.22
C GLY A 46 -53.12 -4.71 14.08
N MET A 47 -53.80 -4.51 15.22
CA MET A 47 -53.60 -3.38 16.15
C MET A 47 -52.69 -3.74 17.36
N GLY A 48 -52.19 -2.71 18.08
CA GLY A 48 -51.64 -2.84 19.45
C GLY A 48 -50.41 -1.95 19.70
N GLN A 49 -50.53 -0.69 20.15
CA GLN A 49 -50.81 -0.18 21.52
C GLN A 49 -49.57 0.11 22.41
N SER A 50 -49.61 1.29 23.05
CA SER A 50 -49.01 1.67 24.36
C SER A 50 -47.52 2.09 24.50
N VAL A 51 -47.32 3.01 25.48
CA VAL A 51 -46.25 4.02 25.76
C VAL A 51 -46.51 4.49 27.23
N PRO A 52 -45.58 4.90 28.16
CA PRO A 52 -44.34 5.72 27.99
C PRO A 52 -43.07 5.43 28.87
N GLN A 53 -41.95 6.09 28.50
CA GLN A 53 -40.93 6.78 29.34
C GLN A 53 -39.95 6.11 30.35
N ALA A 54 -38.86 6.89 30.58
CA ALA A 54 -37.89 6.92 31.69
C ALA A 54 -36.82 5.81 31.73
N GLY A 55 -35.56 6.07 32.11
CA GLY A 55 -34.88 7.34 32.43
C GLY A 55 -33.52 7.05 33.10
N GLY A 56 -32.50 7.88 32.90
CA GLY A 56 -31.20 7.70 33.59
C GLY A 56 -29.95 8.20 32.88
N SER A 57 -29.48 9.36 33.31
CA SER A 57 -28.06 9.74 33.40
C SER A 57 -27.84 10.21 34.85
N PRO A 58 -26.60 10.29 35.41
CA PRO A 58 -25.30 10.15 34.75
C PRO A 58 -24.32 9.17 35.46
N ALA A 59 -23.25 8.80 34.75
CA ALA A 59 -22.00 8.35 35.39
C ALA A 59 -20.82 8.80 34.53
N GLY A 60 -19.91 9.59 35.10
CA GLY A 60 -18.67 9.94 34.43
C GLY A 60 -17.61 8.88 34.67
N ASP A 61 -16.89 8.48 33.62
CA ASP A 61 -15.52 8.00 33.76
C ASP A 61 -14.64 8.81 32.81
N SER A 62 -13.81 9.69 33.38
CA SER A 62 -12.79 10.43 32.66
C SER A 62 -11.52 9.58 32.50
N GLY A 63 -11.66 8.42 31.85
CA GLY A 63 -10.60 7.47 31.54
C GLY A 63 -9.69 7.92 30.41
N GLY A 64 -8.97 9.03 30.60
CA GLY A 64 -8.02 9.55 29.62
C GLY A 64 -6.69 8.76 29.63
N GLY A 65 -6.45 7.92 28.61
CA GLY A 65 -5.14 7.28 28.44
C GLY A 65 -5.01 6.38 27.20
N ALA A 66 -4.10 6.74 26.30
CA ALA A 66 -3.55 5.93 25.19
C ALA A 66 -4.47 5.41 24.05
N GLY A 67 -5.79 5.31 24.20
CA GLY A 67 -6.67 4.79 23.13
C GLY A 67 -6.95 5.75 21.96
N GLY A 68 -7.27 7.01 22.25
CA GLY A 68 -7.81 7.94 21.23
C GLY A 68 -6.83 8.47 20.18
N GLY A 69 -5.54 8.15 20.26
CA GLY A 69 -4.54 8.60 19.27
C GLY A 69 -4.67 7.86 17.94
N SER A 70 -4.73 6.53 18.00
CA SER A 70 -4.94 5.66 16.84
C SER A 70 -6.32 5.86 16.23
N GLU A 71 -7.38 5.96 17.05
CA GLU A 71 -8.75 6.20 16.56
C GLU A 71 -8.88 7.52 15.79
N ARG A 72 -8.28 8.61 16.30
CA ARG A 72 -8.25 9.91 15.59
C ARG A 72 -7.44 9.84 14.30
N MET A 73 -6.31 9.13 14.30
CA MET A 73 -5.49 8.93 13.10
C MET A 73 -6.26 8.14 12.03
N MET A 74 -6.95 7.06 12.42
CA MET A 74 -7.81 6.28 11.52
C MET A 74 -8.97 7.11 10.98
N ALA A 75 -9.64 7.91 11.83
CA ALA A 75 -10.71 8.81 11.40
C ALA A 75 -10.21 9.85 10.38
N GLN A 76 -9.01 10.42 10.58
CA GLN A 76 -8.37 11.33 9.63
C GLN A 76 -8.05 10.64 8.30
N VAL A 77 -7.51 9.42 8.33
CA VAL A 77 -7.23 8.63 7.11
C VAL A 77 -8.51 8.35 6.32
N PHE A 78 -9.60 7.93 6.98
CA PHE A 78 -10.88 7.72 6.30
C PHE A 78 -11.47 9.02 5.74
N GLN A 79 -11.39 10.12 6.48
CA GLN A 79 -11.82 11.44 6.00
C GLN A 79 -11.02 11.90 4.79
N GLU A 80 -9.70 11.72 4.79
CA GLU A 80 -8.81 12.06 3.69
C GLU A 80 -9.11 11.21 2.44
N ILE A 81 -9.24 9.88 2.57
CA ILE A 81 -9.64 9.00 1.45
C ILE A 81 -10.99 9.44 0.87
N GLY A 82 -11.97 9.79 1.72
CA GLY A 82 -13.27 10.28 1.29
C GLY A 82 -13.17 11.61 0.52
N ALA A 83 -12.40 12.57 1.03
CA ALA A 83 -12.19 13.86 0.38
C ALA A 83 -11.49 13.73 -0.99
N LEU A 84 -10.47 12.85 -1.08
CA LEU A 84 -9.76 12.59 -2.34
C LEU A 84 -10.66 11.89 -3.37
N LYS A 85 -11.52 10.95 -2.95
CA LYS A 85 -12.51 10.34 -3.86
C LYS A 85 -13.52 11.37 -4.37
N ALA A 86 -14.04 12.24 -3.50
CA ALA A 86 -14.93 13.34 -3.90
C ALA A 86 -14.25 14.40 -4.78
N ALA A 87 -12.91 14.53 -4.72
CA ALA A 87 -12.14 15.31 -5.70
C ALA A 87 -12.12 14.60 -7.07
N LEU A 88 -11.86 13.29 -7.09
CA LEU A 88 -11.88 12.49 -8.32
C LEU A 88 -13.25 12.33 -8.98
N GLU A 89 -14.35 12.53 -8.24
CA GLU A 89 -15.70 12.64 -8.82
C GLU A 89 -15.88 13.96 -9.60
N LYS A 90 -15.18 15.03 -9.21
CA LYS A 90 -15.23 16.35 -9.86
C LYS A 90 -14.23 16.45 -11.01
N ASP A 91 -13.01 15.95 -10.81
CA ASP A 91 -11.99 15.79 -11.84
C ASP A 91 -11.35 14.39 -11.76
N PRO A 92 -11.79 13.44 -12.59
CA PRO A 92 -11.22 12.09 -12.64
C PRO A 92 -9.73 12.01 -12.99
N LYS A 93 -9.12 13.13 -13.42
CA LYS A 93 -7.71 13.29 -13.81
C LYS A 93 -6.89 14.16 -12.84
N ASP A 94 -7.44 14.53 -11.68
CA ASP A 94 -6.69 15.21 -10.61
C ASP A 94 -5.50 14.33 -10.16
N ILE A 95 -4.31 14.63 -10.68
CA ILE A 95 -3.11 13.82 -10.47
C ILE A 95 -2.63 13.86 -9.02
N PRO A 96 -2.58 15.03 -8.33
CA PRO A 96 -2.40 15.07 -6.88
C PRO A 96 -3.34 14.13 -6.13
N ALA A 97 -4.63 14.11 -6.44
CA ALA A 97 -5.58 13.22 -5.76
C ALA A 97 -5.36 11.73 -6.09
N LEU A 98 -5.08 11.41 -7.36
CA LEU A 98 -4.74 10.06 -7.80
C LEU A 98 -3.50 9.51 -7.08
N LEU A 99 -2.40 10.27 -7.08
CA LEU A 99 -1.16 9.84 -6.44
C LEU A 99 -1.29 9.78 -4.92
N ARG A 100 -2.01 10.73 -4.30
CA ARG A 100 -2.24 10.68 -2.85
C ARG A 100 -3.00 9.42 -2.44
N LEU A 101 -4.07 9.05 -3.17
CA LEU A 101 -4.77 7.79 -2.94
C LEU A 101 -3.88 6.57 -3.20
N ALA A 102 -3.10 6.57 -4.28
CA ALA A 102 -2.18 5.47 -4.59
C ALA A 102 -1.19 5.21 -3.44
N ASN A 103 -0.56 6.27 -2.94
CA ASN A 103 0.38 6.21 -1.82
C ASN A 103 -0.31 5.74 -0.52
N MET A 104 -1.51 6.26 -0.21
CA MET A 104 -2.27 5.81 0.97
C MET A 104 -2.66 4.33 0.90
N TYR A 105 -3.02 3.82 -0.28
CA TYR A 105 -3.29 2.40 -0.48
C TYR A 105 -2.01 1.54 -0.44
N HIS A 106 -0.88 2.05 -0.97
CA HIS A 106 0.44 1.41 -0.84
C HIS A 106 0.83 1.25 0.64
N ASP A 107 0.72 2.32 1.43
CA ASP A 107 1.08 2.33 2.85
C ASP A 107 0.14 1.43 3.69
N ALA A 108 -1.11 1.28 3.26
CA ALA A 108 -2.08 0.33 3.79
C ALA A 108 -1.88 -1.13 3.32
N ARG A 109 -0.82 -1.40 2.52
CA ARG A 109 -0.53 -2.70 1.85
C ARG A 109 -1.68 -3.23 0.98
N LYS A 110 -2.43 -2.31 0.38
CA LYS A 110 -3.49 -2.55 -0.60
C LYS A 110 -2.94 -2.29 -2.00
N PHE A 111 -2.08 -3.21 -2.42
CA PHE A 111 -1.23 -3.03 -3.60
C PHE A 111 -2.04 -3.06 -4.91
N GLU A 112 -3.11 -3.84 -4.97
CA GLU A 112 -4.05 -3.90 -6.09
C GLU A 112 -4.75 -2.55 -6.29
N GLU A 113 -5.30 -1.95 -5.23
CA GLU A 113 -5.89 -0.61 -5.27
C GLU A 113 -4.85 0.46 -5.60
N ALA A 114 -3.67 0.41 -4.96
CA ALA A 114 -2.56 1.35 -5.23
C ALA A 114 -2.17 1.35 -6.72
N VAL A 115 -1.99 0.16 -7.32
CA VAL A 115 -1.69 0.01 -8.75
C VAL A 115 -2.80 0.57 -9.64
N GLN A 116 -4.08 0.48 -9.26
CA GLN A 116 -5.17 1.10 -10.04
C GLN A 116 -5.05 2.63 -10.06
N TYR A 117 -4.75 3.26 -8.91
CA TYR A 117 -4.58 4.72 -8.85
C TYR A 117 -3.28 5.19 -9.51
N TYR A 118 -2.17 4.47 -9.36
CA TYR A 118 -0.93 4.77 -10.11
C TYR A 118 -1.12 4.62 -11.63
N LYS A 119 -1.82 3.58 -12.11
CA LYS A 119 -2.15 3.41 -13.54
C LYS A 119 -2.94 4.62 -14.06
N ARG A 120 -3.99 5.04 -13.35
CA ARG A 120 -4.77 6.25 -13.70
C ARG A 120 -3.90 7.52 -13.70
N ALA A 121 -3.00 7.68 -12.74
CA ALA A 121 -2.07 8.82 -12.74
C ALA A 121 -1.13 8.80 -13.95
N LEU A 122 -0.64 7.61 -14.32
CA LEU A 122 0.23 7.39 -15.48
C LEU A 122 -0.52 7.52 -16.83
N GLU A 123 -1.83 7.31 -16.88
CA GLU A 123 -2.65 7.65 -18.05
C GLU A 123 -2.67 9.16 -18.33
N VAL A 124 -2.58 9.99 -17.27
CA VAL A 124 -2.52 11.47 -17.38
C VAL A 124 -1.07 11.98 -17.52
N ARG A 125 -0.11 11.41 -16.78
CA ARG A 125 1.34 11.66 -16.91
C ARG A 125 2.11 10.38 -17.21
N PRO A 126 2.22 9.95 -18.49
CA PRO A 126 2.90 8.69 -18.85
C PRO A 126 4.38 8.61 -18.46
N LYS A 127 5.04 9.76 -18.29
CA LYS A 127 6.46 9.90 -17.96
C LYS A 127 6.73 10.21 -16.48
N ASP A 128 5.76 9.99 -15.60
CA ASP A 128 5.93 10.15 -14.16
C ASP A 128 6.83 9.02 -13.62
N VAL A 129 8.06 9.39 -13.24
CA VAL A 129 9.14 8.47 -12.85
C VAL A 129 8.89 7.91 -11.46
N ASP A 130 8.46 8.75 -10.51
CA ASP A 130 8.11 8.34 -9.15
C ASP A 130 6.91 7.41 -9.17
N ALA A 131 5.77 7.85 -9.74
CA ALA A 131 4.55 7.05 -9.78
C ALA A 131 4.71 5.69 -10.48
N ARG A 132 5.58 5.61 -11.50
CA ARG A 132 5.90 4.34 -12.17
C ARG A 132 6.83 3.46 -11.34
N THR A 133 7.73 4.06 -10.56
CA THR A 133 8.59 3.32 -9.63
C THR A 133 7.76 2.74 -8.49
N ASP A 134 6.88 3.54 -7.88
CA ASP A 134 6.03 3.09 -6.78
C ASP A 134 5.01 2.03 -7.24
N MET A 135 4.45 2.17 -8.45
CA MET A 135 3.68 1.09 -9.09
C MET A 135 4.49 -0.20 -9.26
N GLY A 136 5.78 -0.09 -9.60
CA GLY A 136 6.70 -1.22 -9.68
C GLY A 136 6.95 -1.89 -8.31
N ILE A 137 7.04 -1.10 -7.24
CA ILE A 137 7.14 -1.59 -5.86
C ILE A 137 5.87 -2.36 -5.48
N CYS A 138 4.67 -1.82 -5.74
CA CYS A 138 3.42 -2.54 -5.51
C CYS A 138 3.35 -3.88 -6.27
N LEU A 139 3.76 -3.90 -7.54
CA LEU A 139 3.82 -5.13 -8.34
C LEU A 139 4.77 -6.17 -7.72
N TYR A 140 5.93 -5.73 -7.23
CA TYR A 140 6.88 -6.61 -6.55
C TYR A 140 6.32 -7.18 -5.24
N GLU A 141 5.65 -6.37 -4.42
CA GLU A 141 5.01 -6.81 -3.18
C GLU A 141 3.85 -7.81 -3.42
N MET A 142 3.18 -7.74 -4.59
CA MET A 142 2.23 -8.75 -5.06
C MET A 142 2.90 -10.01 -5.66
N GLY A 143 4.23 -10.12 -5.62
CA GLY A 143 5.01 -11.22 -6.20
C GLY A 143 5.21 -11.15 -7.72
N MET A 144 4.74 -10.08 -8.38
CA MET A 144 4.80 -9.88 -9.84
C MET A 144 6.16 -9.29 -10.26
N ALA A 145 7.24 -10.01 -9.94
CA ALA A 145 8.61 -9.51 -10.08
C ALA A 145 9.02 -9.13 -11.52
N ASP A 146 8.52 -9.82 -12.55
CA ASP A 146 8.83 -9.46 -13.95
C ASP A 146 8.14 -8.15 -14.36
N ASP A 147 6.87 -7.96 -13.95
CA ASP A 147 6.12 -6.73 -14.22
C ASP A 147 6.73 -5.53 -13.47
N ALA A 148 7.20 -5.73 -12.23
CA ALA A 148 7.95 -4.74 -11.48
C ALA A 148 9.23 -4.31 -12.22
N ILE A 149 10.05 -5.28 -12.68
CA ILE A 149 11.26 -5.02 -13.48
C ILE A 149 10.91 -4.27 -14.78
N ALA A 150 9.80 -4.61 -15.44
CA ALA A 150 9.34 -3.90 -16.63
C ALA A 150 8.96 -2.43 -16.34
N GLN A 151 8.27 -2.16 -15.21
CA GLN A 151 8.00 -0.77 -14.80
C GLN A 151 9.27 -0.01 -14.44
N PHE A 152 10.20 -0.62 -13.69
CA PHE A 152 11.48 0.03 -13.36
C PHE A 152 12.30 0.37 -14.60
N ARG A 153 12.43 -0.54 -15.56
CA ARG A 153 13.11 -0.27 -16.85
C ARG A 153 12.42 0.82 -17.67
N THR A 154 11.10 0.90 -17.61
CA THR A 154 10.32 1.94 -18.30
C THR A 154 10.42 3.29 -17.59
N SER A 155 10.55 3.31 -16.27
CA SER A 155 10.82 4.51 -15.49
C SER A 155 12.24 5.06 -15.77
N LEU A 156 13.24 4.17 -15.79
CA LEU A 156 14.63 4.50 -16.13
C LEU A 156 14.86 4.93 -17.59
N SER A 157 13.95 4.59 -18.52
CA SER A 157 14.01 5.13 -19.90
C SER A 157 13.48 6.57 -20.01
N TYR A 158 12.74 7.05 -18.99
CA TYR A 158 12.35 8.45 -18.86
C TYR A 158 13.36 9.27 -18.03
N ASP A 159 13.86 8.72 -16.92
CA ASP A 159 14.99 9.30 -16.18
C ASP A 159 16.05 8.24 -15.79
N PRO A 160 17.14 8.13 -16.56
CA PRO A 160 18.28 7.26 -16.23
C PRO A 160 19.03 7.67 -14.95
N LYS A 161 18.76 8.84 -14.36
CA LYS A 161 19.40 9.34 -13.13
C LYS A 161 18.57 9.08 -11.87
N HIS A 162 17.39 8.44 -11.98
CA HIS A 162 16.57 8.16 -10.82
C HIS A 162 17.11 6.99 -9.99
N TRP A 163 17.93 7.31 -8.98
CA TRP A 163 18.69 6.32 -8.21
C TRP A 163 17.81 5.38 -7.40
N GLN A 164 16.62 5.80 -6.96
CA GLN A 164 15.67 4.93 -6.26
C GLN A 164 15.12 3.83 -7.19
N THR A 165 14.93 4.13 -8.48
CA THR A 165 14.48 3.11 -9.45
C THR A 165 15.59 2.12 -9.76
N TRP A 166 16.84 2.58 -9.87
CA TRP A 166 18.00 1.69 -9.94
C TRP A 166 18.12 0.81 -8.69
N LEU A 167 17.97 1.37 -7.49
CA LEU A 167 18.01 0.62 -6.24
C LEU A 167 16.97 -0.50 -6.22
N ASN A 168 15.71 -0.19 -6.52
CA ASN A 168 14.62 -1.17 -6.56
C ASN A 168 14.83 -2.24 -7.65
N LEU A 169 15.26 -1.84 -8.86
CA LEU A 169 15.61 -2.78 -9.93
C LEU A 169 16.72 -3.76 -9.47
N GLY A 170 17.77 -3.26 -8.83
CA GLY A 170 18.87 -4.08 -8.34
C GLY A 170 18.46 -5.06 -7.23
N ILE A 171 17.62 -4.60 -6.29
CA ILE A 171 17.05 -5.43 -5.22
C ILE A 171 16.21 -6.55 -5.82
N VAL A 172 15.22 -6.25 -6.68
CA VAL A 172 14.30 -7.25 -7.24
C VAL A 172 15.00 -8.22 -8.20
N ALA A 173 15.94 -7.73 -9.00
CA ALA A 173 16.78 -8.58 -9.86
C ALA A 173 17.59 -9.59 -9.04
N LEU A 174 18.17 -9.16 -7.91
CA LEU A 174 18.94 -10.04 -7.03
C LEU A 174 18.04 -11.01 -6.25
N SER A 175 17.00 -10.51 -5.58
CA SER A 175 16.17 -11.30 -4.65
C SER A 175 15.29 -12.34 -5.35
N SER A 176 14.69 -11.98 -6.49
CA SER A 176 13.66 -12.82 -7.14
C SER A 176 14.10 -13.47 -8.44
N LYS A 177 15.19 -13.00 -9.05
CA LYS A 177 15.71 -13.56 -10.31
C LYS A 177 17.12 -14.12 -10.20
N ASN A 178 17.83 -13.84 -9.09
CA ASN A 178 19.26 -14.09 -8.94
C ASN A 178 20.08 -13.51 -10.12
N ASP A 179 19.57 -12.45 -10.76
CA ASP A 179 20.23 -11.76 -11.88
C ASP A 179 21.29 -10.80 -11.32
N THR A 180 22.40 -11.42 -10.92
CA THR A 180 23.58 -10.75 -10.40
C THR A 180 24.15 -9.74 -11.40
N ARG A 181 23.92 -9.89 -12.71
CA ARG A 181 24.39 -8.94 -13.73
C ARG A 181 23.58 -7.64 -13.67
N THR A 182 22.24 -7.71 -13.73
CA THR A 182 21.40 -6.51 -13.61
C THR A 182 21.55 -5.87 -12.22
N ALA A 183 21.70 -6.66 -11.16
CA ALA A 183 21.98 -6.13 -9.83
C ALA A 183 23.35 -5.41 -9.72
N THR A 184 24.39 -5.90 -10.41
CA THR A 184 25.71 -5.24 -10.47
C THR A 184 25.63 -3.87 -11.15
N GLU A 185 24.97 -3.80 -12.31
CA GLU A 185 24.75 -2.55 -13.04
C GLU A 185 23.96 -1.54 -12.19
N ALA A 186 22.85 -2.00 -11.61
CA ALA A 186 21.96 -1.19 -10.80
C ALA A 186 22.64 -0.61 -9.56
N PHE A 187 23.37 -1.42 -8.78
CA PHE A 187 24.09 -0.93 -7.60
C PHE A 187 25.31 -0.08 -7.96
N GLY A 188 25.89 -0.24 -9.15
CA GLY A 188 26.87 0.70 -9.71
C GLY A 188 26.24 2.07 -9.97
N LYS A 189 25.03 2.09 -10.56
CA LYS A 189 24.28 3.34 -10.78
C LYS A 189 23.85 4.03 -9.50
N VAL A 190 23.47 3.28 -8.46
CA VAL A 190 23.19 3.86 -7.13
C VAL A 190 24.45 4.51 -6.54
N GLU A 191 25.64 3.94 -6.72
CA GLU A 191 26.90 4.54 -6.25
C GLU A 191 27.24 5.85 -6.98
N GLU A 192 27.06 5.88 -8.30
CA GLU A 192 27.30 7.05 -9.15
C GLU A 192 26.34 8.20 -8.83
N LEU A 193 25.06 7.90 -8.62
CA LEU A 193 23.99 8.88 -8.49
C LEU A 193 23.70 9.28 -7.04
N ASN A 194 23.97 8.39 -6.08
CA ASN A 194 23.81 8.63 -4.64
C ASN A 194 24.95 7.96 -3.83
N PRO A 195 26.18 8.48 -3.88
CA PRO A 195 27.33 7.94 -3.15
C PRO A 195 27.17 7.97 -1.62
N GLY A 196 26.16 8.71 -1.10
CA GLY A 196 25.80 8.75 0.31
C GLY A 196 24.83 7.66 0.76
N PHE A 197 24.40 6.74 -0.12
CA PHE A 197 23.41 5.72 0.22
C PHE A 197 24.00 4.66 1.18
N LYS A 198 23.66 4.79 2.46
CA LYS A 198 24.27 4.05 3.58
C LYS A 198 24.17 2.53 3.48
N ASP A 199 23.11 2.02 2.85
CA ASP A 199 22.84 0.58 2.77
C ASP A 199 23.48 -0.08 1.53
N LEU A 200 24.08 0.71 0.63
CA LEU A 200 24.73 0.20 -0.58
C LEU A 200 25.82 -0.86 -0.31
N PRO A 201 26.69 -0.74 0.71
CA PRO A 201 27.69 -1.76 1.01
C PRO A 201 27.05 -3.12 1.35
N MET A 202 25.96 -3.12 2.12
CA MET A 202 25.22 -4.33 2.48
C MET A 202 24.64 -5.03 1.24
N LEU A 203 24.05 -4.26 0.33
CA LEU A 203 23.48 -4.78 -0.92
C LEU A 203 24.57 -5.33 -1.86
N LYS A 204 25.71 -4.64 -1.96
CA LYS A 204 26.88 -5.13 -2.70
C LYS A 204 27.48 -6.39 -2.09
N ASP A 205 27.47 -6.55 -0.76
CA ASP A 205 27.94 -7.78 -0.11
C ASP A 205 26.96 -8.95 -0.28
N ALA A 206 25.64 -8.69 -0.30
CA ALA A 206 24.65 -9.69 -0.68
C ALA A 206 24.86 -10.17 -2.14
N LEU A 207 25.09 -9.22 -3.07
CA LEU A 207 25.43 -9.51 -4.46
C LEU A 207 26.72 -10.35 -4.59
N LYS A 208 27.80 -10.02 -3.86
CA LYS A 208 29.03 -10.83 -3.84
C LYS A 208 28.74 -12.27 -3.43
N LYS A 209 27.98 -12.47 -2.34
CA LYS A 209 27.61 -13.81 -1.84
C LYS A 209 26.80 -14.60 -2.88
N ALA A 210 25.82 -13.97 -3.54
CA ALA A 210 25.07 -14.60 -4.63
C ALA A 210 25.98 -14.99 -5.81
N SER A 211 26.90 -14.09 -6.20
CA SER A 211 27.83 -14.31 -7.32
C SER A 211 28.88 -15.39 -7.07
N ALA A 212 29.21 -15.68 -5.80
CA ALA A 212 30.18 -16.70 -5.42
C ALA A 212 29.64 -18.14 -5.58
N GLY A 213 28.32 -18.31 -5.64
CA GLY A 213 27.63 -19.60 -5.62
C GLY A 213 27.78 -20.35 -4.28
N PRO A 214 27.06 -21.46 -4.08
CA PRO A 214 27.07 -22.21 -2.81
C PRO A 214 28.38 -22.97 -2.52
N GLY A 215 29.44 -22.81 -3.33
CA GLY A 215 30.63 -23.68 -3.33
C GLY A 215 31.98 -23.03 -3.01
N ARG A 216 32.06 -21.74 -2.67
CA ARG A 216 33.35 -21.02 -2.45
C ARG A 216 33.58 -20.51 -1.02
N GLN A 217 33.14 -21.25 0.00
CA GLN A 217 33.41 -20.91 1.42
C GLN A 217 34.14 -22.03 2.20
N ALA A 218 34.71 -23.01 1.50
CA ALA A 218 35.56 -24.04 2.10
C ALA A 218 36.77 -24.31 1.20
N SER A 219 37.91 -23.72 1.54
CA SER A 219 39.25 -23.98 0.99
C SER A 219 40.29 -23.52 2.01
#